data_AF-A0A921MZU7-F1
#
_entry.id   AF-A0A921MZU7-F1
#
_cell.length_a   1.000
_cell.length_b   1.000
_cell.length_c   1.000
_cell.angle_alpha   90.00
_cell.angle_beta   90.00
_cell.angle_gamma   90.00
#
_symmetry.space_group_name_H-M   'P 1'
#
loop_
_entity.id
_entity.type
_entity.pdbx_description
1 polymer ?
#
loop_
_entity_poly.entity_id
_entity_poly.type
_entity_poly.pdbx_seq_one_letter_code
_entity_poly.pdbx_strand_id
1 'polypeptide(L)'
;MSGLKTNLEAILQEKQDKIIPANIKKDVQIFDIIGTYEGSGVDTSDATATVNDIAQDKTAYVNGEKITGTLKKLFELSYIVNDVIWTDETDLEQLRLDIPLLGDGIVTSNQTKTVVILHYDKLAEEIGLTADKIKAGETILGITGTYAGEIDVSL
;
A
#
# COMPACT_ATOMS: atom_id res chain seq x y z
N MET A 1 1.54 -45.66 -61.62
CA MET A 1 0.90 -44.70 -60.67
C MET A 1 1.19 -45.00 -59.20
N SER A 2 1.52 -46.24 -58.79
CA SER A 2 1.78 -46.52 -57.35
C SER A 2 3.00 -45.80 -56.78
N GLY A 3 4.11 -45.70 -57.52
CA GLY A 3 5.33 -45.04 -57.03
C GLY A 3 5.16 -43.54 -56.72
N LEU A 4 4.35 -42.82 -57.49
CA LEU A 4 4.03 -41.41 -57.21
C LEU A 4 3.21 -41.26 -55.92
N LYS A 5 2.25 -42.17 -55.67
CA LYS A 5 1.45 -42.19 -54.45
C LYS A 5 2.32 -42.49 -53.23
N THR A 6 3.19 -43.49 -53.31
CA THR A 6 4.13 -43.84 -52.25
C THR A 6 5.08 -42.69 -51.92
N ASN A 7 5.60 -41.98 -52.93
CA ASN A 7 6.46 -40.83 -52.71
C ASN A 7 5.73 -39.68 -52.00
N LEU A 8 4.46 -39.45 -52.34
CA LEU A 8 3.64 -38.42 -51.69
C LEU A 8 3.38 -38.76 -50.21
N GLU A 9 3.01 -40.00 -49.91
CA GLU A 9 2.78 -40.47 -48.54
C GLU A 9 4.06 -40.36 -47.69
N ALA A 10 5.22 -40.74 -48.24
CA ALA A 10 6.50 -40.61 -47.57
C ALA A 10 6.87 -39.16 -47.24
N ILE A 11 6.64 -38.24 -48.19
CA ILE A 11 6.87 -36.81 -47.97
C ILE A 11 5.96 -36.26 -46.87
N LEU A 12 4.68 -36.64 -46.86
CA LEU A 12 3.73 -36.18 -45.84
C LEU A 12 4.15 -36.66 -44.44
N GLN A 13 4.50 -37.94 -44.31
CA GLN A 13 4.98 -38.50 -43.05
C GLN A 13 6.26 -37.81 -42.57
N GLU A 14 7.25 -37.62 -43.45
CA GLU A 14 8.50 -36.95 -43.09
C GLU A 14 8.28 -35.50 -42.60
N LYS A 15 7.27 -34.80 -43.15
CA LYS A 15 6.90 -33.46 -42.68
C LYS A 15 6.16 -33.51 -41.34
N GLN A 16 5.24 -34.44 -41.17
CA GLN A 16 4.51 -34.64 -39.91
C GLN A 16 5.44 -35.02 -38.75
N ASP A 17 6.43 -35.89 -38.98
CA ASP A 17 7.41 -36.32 -37.97
C ASP A 17 8.28 -35.15 -37.45
N LYS A 18 8.41 -34.07 -38.23
CA LYS A 18 9.14 -32.86 -37.85
C LYS A 18 8.29 -31.85 -37.08
N ILE A 19 6.98 -32.07 -37.01
CA ILE A 19 6.05 -31.23 -36.27
C ILE A 19 6.00 -31.74 -34.84
N ILE A 20 6.42 -30.89 -33.91
CA ILE A 20 6.38 -31.19 -32.48
C ILE A 20 5.06 -30.63 -31.92
N PRO A 21 4.12 -31.45 -31.44
CA PRO A 21 2.83 -30.98 -30.92
C PRO A 21 2.97 -29.95 -29.79
N ALA A 22 4.00 -30.10 -28.96
CA ALA A 22 4.32 -29.18 -27.87
C ALA A 22 4.78 -27.78 -28.32
N ASN A 23 5.04 -27.58 -29.62
CA ASN A 23 5.34 -26.27 -30.20
C ASN A 23 4.12 -25.63 -30.89
N ILE A 24 2.96 -26.31 -30.91
CA ILE A 24 1.72 -25.83 -31.49
C ILE A 24 0.75 -25.53 -30.35
N LYS A 25 0.10 -24.36 -30.39
CA LYS A 25 -0.93 -23.97 -29.41
C LYS A 25 -1.98 -25.07 -29.26
N LYS A 26 -2.39 -25.36 -28.02
CA LYS A 26 -3.43 -26.33 -27.71
C LYS A 26 -4.64 -26.17 -28.62
N ASP A 27 -5.17 -27.29 -29.10
CA ASP A 27 -6.37 -27.39 -29.95
C ASP A 27 -6.24 -26.77 -31.35
N VAL A 28 -5.07 -26.23 -31.72
CA VAL A 28 -4.78 -25.82 -33.10
C VAL A 28 -4.29 -27.03 -33.89
N GLN A 29 -4.92 -27.28 -35.04
CA GLN A 29 -4.57 -28.39 -35.92
C GLN A 29 -3.66 -27.94 -37.06
N ILE A 30 -2.54 -28.66 -37.26
CA ILE A 30 -1.67 -28.54 -38.44
C ILE A 30 -1.50 -29.95 -39.02
N PHE A 31 -2.04 -30.19 -40.22
CA PHE A 31 -2.23 -31.54 -40.78
C PHE A 31 -3.02 -32.44 -39.81
N ASP A 32 -2.51 -33.62 -39.48
CA ASP A 32 -3.15 -34.57 -38.56
C ASP A 32 -2.63 -34.43 -37.12
N ILE A 33 -1.91 -33.36 -36.82
CA ILE A 33 -1.31 -33.10 -35.51
C ILE A 33 -2.05 -31.95 -34.83
N ILE A 34 -2.58 -32.23 -33.63
CA ILE A 34 -3.20 -31.25 -32.75
C ILE A 34 -2.15 -30.75 -31.77
N GLY A 35 -2.05 -29.44 -31.60
CA GLY A 35 -1.14 -28.83 -30.64
C GLY A 35 -1.45 -29.18 -29.20
N THR A 36 -0.40 -29.25 -28.38
CA THR A 36 -0.48 -29.54 -26.94
C THR A 36 0.16 -28.44 -26.09
N TYR A 37 0.60 -27.35 -26.71
CA TYR A 37 1.16 -26.21 -25.99
C TYR A 37 0.06 -25.41 -25.30
N GLU A 38 -0.10 -25.60 -24.00
CA GLU A 38 -1.05 -24.86 -23.16
C GLU A 38 -0.71 -23.37 -23.00
N GLY A 39 0.46 -22.93 -23.48
CA GLY A 39 1.02 -21.64 -23.11
C GLY A 39 1.72 -21.72 -21.75
N SER A 40 2.87 -21.06 -21.62
CA SER A 40 3.55 -20.91 -20.33
C SER A 40 3.10 -19.67 -19.55
N GLY A 41 2.04 -18.99 -20.03
CA GLY A 41 1.50 -17.79 -19.41
C GLY A 41 0.46 -18.12 -18.34
N VAL A 42 0.48 -17.37 -17.25
CA VAL A 42 -0.64 -17.36 -16.29
C VAL A 42 -1.85 -16.71 -16.99
N ASP A 43 -3.02 -17.35 -16.91
CA ASP A 43 -4.28 -16.71 -17.33
C ASP A 43 -4.52 -15.48 -16.44
N THR A 44 -4.67 -14.32 -17.06
CA THR A 44 -4.91 -13.03 -16.37
C THR A 44 -6.27 -12.44 -16.71
N SER A 45 -7.14 -13.22 -17.37
CA SER A 45 -8.46 -12.77 -17.83
C SER A 45 -9.43 -12.46 -16.68
N ASP A 46 -9.18 -13.01 -15.49
CA ASP A 46 -9.95 -12.77 -14.26
C ASP A 46 -9.30 -11.73 -13.33
N ALA A 47 -8.13 -11.19 -13.69
CA ALA A 47 -7.46 -10.16 -12.90
C ALA A 47 -8.26 -8.84 -12.95
N THR A 48 -8.43 -8.20 -11.79
CA THR A 48 -9.28 -7.00 -11.63
C THR A 48 -8.52 -5.75 -11.19
N ALA A 49 -7.20 -5.84 -11.02
CA ALA A 49 -6.38 -4.70 -10.60
C ALA A 49 -6.40 -3.58 -11.64
N THR A 50 -6.50 -2.34 -11.18
CA THR A 50 -6.38 -1.12 -11.98
C THR A 50 -5.04 -0.43 -11.69
N VAL A 51 -4.71 0.61 -12.47
CA VAL A 51 -3.54 1.46 -12.17
C VAL A 51 -3.62 2.13 -10.80
N ASN A 52 -4.82 2.25 -10.21
CA ASN A 52 -5.02 2.81 -8.88
C ASN A 52 -4.87 1.78 -7.76
N ASP A 53 -4.79 0.48 -8.06
CA ASP A 53 -4.61 -0.57 -7.05
C ASP A 53 -3.14 -0.97 -6.88
N ILE A 54 -2.28 -0.54 -7.80
CA ILE A 54 -0.88 -0.96 -7.89
C ILE A 54 0.02 0.18 -7.44
N ALA A 55 0.97 -0.13 -6.56
CA ALA A 55 1.97 0.83 -6.09
C ALA A 55 2.70 1.51 -7.26
N GLN A 56 2.99 2.80 -7.10
CA GLN A 56 3.65 3.62 -8.10
C GLN A 56 4.90 2.94 -8.68
N ASP A 57 5.03 2.99 -10.01
CA ASP A 57 6.12 2.39 -10.81
C ASP A 57 6.23 0.86 -10.75
N LYS A 58 5.34 0.17 -10.02
CA LYS A 58 5.19 -1.29 -10.08
C LYS A 58 4.28 -1.68 -11.23
N THR A 59 4.50 -2.87 -11.78
CA THR A 59 3.76 -3.35 -12.95
C THR A 59 3.03 -4.64 -12.66
N ALA A 60 1.84 -4.81 -13.24
CA ALA A 60 1.08 -6.05 -13.22
C ALA A 60 0.57 -6.39 -14.62
N TYR A 61 0.18 -7.64 -14.84
CA TYR A 61 -0.54 -8.07 -16.04
C TYR A 61 -2.01 -8.27 -15.71
N VAL A 62 -2.89 -7.63 -16.49
CA VAL A 62 -4.35 -7.70 -16.34
C VAL A 62 -4.94 -7.87 -17.74
N ASN A 63 -5.72 -8.93 -17.95
CA ASN A 63 -6.30 -9.28 -19.25
C ASN A 63 -5.26 -9.30 -20.39
N GLY A 64 -4.07 -9.84 -20.13
CA GLY A 64 -2.96 -9.89 -21.09
C GLY A 64 -2.21 -8.58 -21.30
N GLU A 65 -2.61 -7.47 -20.68
CA GLU A 65 -1.97 -6.17 -20.81
C GLU A 65 -1.08 -5.85 -19.61
N LYS A 66 0.11 -5.31 -19.88
CA LYS A 66 0.99 -4.80 -18.83
C LYS A 66 0.57 -3.38 -18.45
N ILE A 67 0.17 -3.20 -17.20
CA ILE A 67 -0.17 -1.88 -16.64
C ILE A 67 0.85 -1.43 -15.61
N THR A 68 1.01 -0.11 -15.45
CA THR A 68 1.91 0.50 -14.45
C THR A 68 1.09 1.21 -13.39
N GLY A 69 1.37 0.91 -12.13
CA GLY A 69 0.69 1.49 -10.99
C GLY A 69 0.95 2.97 -10.81
N THR A 70 -0.05 3.64 -10.26
CA THR A 70 -0.06 5.07 -9.94
C THR A 70 -0.37 5.33 -8.48
N LEU A 71 -0.65 4.28 -7.69
CA LEU A 71 -1.00 4.41 -6.28
C LEU A 71 0.23 4.86 -5.50
N LYS A 72 0.19 6.10 -5.02
CA LYS A 72 1.33 6.73 -4.36
C LYS A 72 1.52 6.16 -2.96
N LYS A 73 2.78 6.04 -2.54
CA LYS A 73 3.11 5.89 -1.11
C LYS A 73 2.85 7.23 -0.45
N LEU A 74 1.89 7.30 0.47
CA LEU A 74 1.56 8.57 1.14
C LEU A 74 2.71 9.00 2.04
N PHE A 75 3.19 8.09 2.89
CA PHE A 75 4.32 8.35 3.80
C PHE A 75 5.09 7.06 4.13
N GLU A 76 6.36 7.21 4.49
CA GLU A 76 7.08 6.26 5.35
C GLU A 76 7.03 6.91 6.73
N LEU A 77 6.45 6.23 7.74
CA LEU A 77 6.19 6.83 9.06
C LEU A 77 7.50 7.19 9.78
N SER A 78 8.01 8.37 9.44
CA SER A 78 9.10 9.12 10.04
C SER A 78 8.63 10.58 10.05
N TYR A 79 7.45 10.83 10.61
CA TYR A 79 6.83 12.16 10.63
C TYR A 79 6.98 12.75 12.03
N ILE A 80 7.81 13.79 12.14
CA ILE A 80 7.80 14.68 13.30
C ILE A 80 6.58 15.57 13.09
N VAL A 81 5.55 15.37 13.92
CA VAL A 81 4.30 16.12 13.79
C VAL A 81 4.54 17.54 14.31
N ASN A 82 4.98 18.44 13.43
CA ASN A 82 5.05 19.87 13.74
C ASN A 82 3.67 20.53 13.66
N ASP A 83 2.69 19.85 13.06
CA ASP A 83 1.33 20.32 12.78
C ASP A 83 0.31 19.31 13.36
N VAL A 84 0.39 19.14 14.69
CA VAL A 84 -0.58 18.32 15.44
C VAL A 84 -1.88 19.11 15.55
N ILE A 85 -2.98 18.56 15.03
CA ILE A 85 -4.32 19.10 15.31
C ILE A 85 -4.78 18.50 16.63
N TRP A 86 -4.87 19.36 17.64
CA TRP A 86 -5.49 19.06 18.91
C TRP A 86 -6.95 19.44 18.88
N THR A 87 -7.78 18.58 19.47
CA THR A 87 -9.20 18.90 19.67
C THR A 87 -9.60 18.47 21.07
N ASP A 88 -10.07 19.41 21.89
CA ASP A 88 -10.71 19.10 23.16
C ASP A 88 -12.11 18.54 22.88
N GLU A 89 -12.30 17.26 23.17
CA GLU A 89 -13.58 16.58 22.97
C GLU A 89 -14.30 16.47 24.31
N THR A 90 -15.00 17.57 24.65
CA THR A 90 -15.64 17.78 25.96
C THR A 90 -16.64 16.70 26.32
N ASP A 91 -17.25 16.05 25.33
CA ASP A 91 -18.24 14.99 25.52
C ASP A 91 -17.60 13.63 25.88
N LEU A 92 -16.30 13.46 25.61
CA LEU A 92 -15.56 12.20 25.84
C LEU A 92 -14.49 12.31 26.94
N GLU A 93 -14.34 13.49 27.55
CA GLU A 93 -13.31 13.80 28.57
C GLU A 93 -11.89 13.44 28.12
N GLN A 94 -11.58 13.63 26.83
CA GLN A 94 -10.31 13.24 26.23
C GLN A 94 -9.76 14.33 25.32
N LEU A 95 -8.43 14.46 25.33
CA LEU A 95 -7.70 15.21 24.33
C LEU A 95 -7.44 14.31 23.12
N ARG A 96 -8.04 14.66 21.98
CA ARG A 96 -7.92 13.88 20.75
C ARG A 96 -6.74 14.36 19.90
N LEU A 97 -6.00 13.40 19.36
CA LEU A 97 -4.95 13.62 18.36
C LEU A 97 -5.42 13.09 17.00
N ASP A 98 -5.59 14.00 16.04
CA ASP A 98 -5.93 13.63 14.67
C ASP A 98 -4.70 13.63 13.75
N ILE A 99 -4.47 12.50 13.07
CA ILE A 99 -3.42 12.33 12.05
C ILE A 99 -4.12 12.13 10.70
N PRO A 100 -4.48 13.22 9.99
CA PRO A 100 -5.18 13.09 8.72
C PRO A 100 -4.28 12.46 7.66
N LEU A 101 -4.77 11.42 6.99
CA LEU A 101 -4.17 10.92 5.75
C LEU A 101 -4.77 11.71 4.59
N LEU A 102 -3.99 12.59 3.99
CA LEU A 102 -4.43 13.41 2.86
C LEU A 102 -4.13 12.67 1.54
N GLY A 103 -5.19 12.23 0.85
CA GLY A 103 -5.15 11.68 -0.51
C GLY A 103 -5.26 10.15 -0.61
N ASP A 104 -5.40 9.66 -1.85
CA ASP A 104 -5.44 8.23 -2.17
C ASP A 104 -4.02 7.65 -2.20
N GLY A 105 -3.76 6.61 -1.40
CA GLY A 105 -2.46 5.95 -1.40
C GLY A 105 -2.31 4.82 -0.38
N ILE A 106 -1.12 4.20 -0.37
CA ILE A 106 -0.81 3.06 0.50
C ILE A 106 -0.01 3.52 1.72
N VAL A 107 -0.41 3.06 2.90
CA VAL A 107 0.42 3.08 4.11
C VAL A 107 1.10 1.72 4.23
N THR A 108 2.41 1.68 4.00
CA THR A 108 3.22 0.47 4.22
C THR A 108 4.14 0.68 5.42
N SER A 109 4.18 -0.28 6.34
CA SER A 109 5.14 -0.28 7.44
C SER A 109 6.26 -1.29 7.15
N ASN A 110 7.52 -0.82 7.15
CA ASN A 110 8.70 -1.70 7.16
C ASN A 110 9.19 -1.98 8.59
N GLN A 111 8.57 -1.35 9.59
CA GLN A 111 8.85 -1.50 11.01
C GLN A 111 7.53 -1.42 11.80
N THR A 112 7.38 -2.26 12.81
CA THR A 112 6.14 -2.44 13.60
C THR A 112 5.83 -1.30 14.57
N LYS A 113 6.47 -0.14 14.45
CA LYS A 113 6.35 0.95 15.43
C LYS A 113 5.91 2.26 14.79
N THR A 114 4.68 2.65 15.06
CA THR A 114 4.22 4.04 14.92
C THR A 114 4.68 4.80 16.15
N VAL A 115 5.43 5.90 15.97
CA VAL A 115 5.85 6.79 17.06
C VAL A 115 5.13 8.12 16.91
N VAL A 116 4.39 8.50 17.94
CA VAL A 116 3.80 9.84 18.07
C VAL A 116 4.68 10.62 19.04
N ILE A 117 5.20 11.77 18.59
CA ILE A 117 5.97 12.69 19.43
C ILE A 117 5.07 13.88 19.76
N LEU A 118 4.89 14.16 21.04
CA LEU A 118 4.08 15.27 21.53
C LEU A 118 4.99 16.35 22.11
N HIS A 119 4.89 17.56 21.56
CA HIS A 119 5.61 18.73 22.03
C HIS A 119 4.92 19.29 23.30
N TYR A 120 5.65 19.33 24.41
CA TYR A 120 5.10 19.70 25.73
C TYR A 120 4.55 21.12 25.79
N ASP A 121 5.20 22.06 25.11
CA ASP A 121 4.75 23.46 24.98
C ASP A 121 3.39 23.56 24.27
N LYS A 122 3.19 22.78 23.20
CA LYS A 122 1.91 22.74 22.47
C LYS A 122 0.80 22.09 23.26
N LEU A 123 1.11 21.01 23.97
CA LEU A 123 0.14 20.37 24.85
C LEU A 123 -0.28 21.29 26.00
N ALA A 124 0.69 21.99 26.62
CA ALA A 124 0.40 22.92 27.70
C ALA A 124 -0.43 24.12 27.25
N GLU A 125 -0.15 24.67 26.05
CA GLU A 125 -0.96 25.72 25.41
C GLU A 125 -2.41 25.26 25.22
N GLU A 126 -2.61 24.07 24.65
CA GLU A 126 -3.94 23.52 24.34
C GLU A 126 -4.79 23.31 25.61
N ILE A 127 -4.21 22.69 26.65
CA ILE A 127 -4.95 22.44 27.90
C ILE A 127 -4.99 23.67 28.81
N GLY A 128 -4.46 24.81 28.35
CA GLY A 128 -4.39 26.04 29.12
C GLY A 128 -3.57 25.92 30.41
N LEU A 129 -2.54 25.08 30.43
CA LEU A 129 -1.65 24.91 31.58
C LEU A 129 -0.63 26.06 31.64
N THR A 130 -0.70 26.85 32.69
CA THR A 130 0.18 27.99 32.94
C THR A 130 0.84 27.87 34.31
N ALA A 131 1.96 28.58 34.52
CA ALA A 131 2.74 28.47 35.77
C ALA A 131 1.91 28.82 37.03
N ASP A 132 1.01 29.79 36.93
CA ASP A 132 0.09 30.20 38.00
C ASP A 132 -0.99 29.18 38.33
N LYS A 133 -1.16 28.14 37.51
CA LYS A 133 -2.04 27.00 37.79
C LYS A 133 -1.31 25.83 38.43
N ILE A 134 0.02 25.89 38.53
CA ILE A 134 0.88 24.84 39.07
C ILE A 134 1.46 25.33 40.40
N LYS A 135 1.40 24.48 41.43
CA LYS A 135 1.98 24.76 42.75
C LYS A 135 3.45 25.19 42.62
N ALA A 136 3.83 26.21 43.39
CA ALA A 136 5.19 26.74 43.41
C ALA A 136 6.25 25.64 43.64
N GLY A 137 7.23 25.56 42.75
CA GLY A 137 8.32 24.58 42.77
C GLY A 137 8.03 23.25 42.08
N GLU A 138 6.77 22.95 41.74
CA GLU A 138 6.42 21.75 40.95
C GLU A 138 6.61 22.02 39.45
N THR A 139 6.85 20.98 38.66
CA THR A 139 6.99 21.09 37.19
C THR A 139 6.11 20.09 36.47
N ILE A 140 5.26 20.58 35.57
CA ILE A 140 4.38 19.77 34.72
C ILE A 140 4.61 20.19 33.27
N LEU A 141 4.86 19.22 32.38
CA LEU A 141 5.15 19.47 30.95
C LEU A 141 6.27 20.51 30.73
N GLY A 142 7.26 20.55 31.61
CA GLY A 142 8.38 21.51 31.52
C GLY A 142 8.07 22.93 32.03
N ILE A 143 6.85 23.21 32.49
CA ILE A 143 6.46 24.48 33.10
C ILE A 143 6.60 24.37 34.63
N THR A 144 7.44 25.22 35.22
CA THR A 144 7.58 25.32 36.68
C THR A 144 6.51 26.24 37.27
N GLY A 145 5.85 25.78 38.31
CA GLY A 145 4.74 26.49 38.93
C GLY A 145 5.11 27.69 39.79
N THR A 146 4.16 28.61 39.91
CA THR A 146 4.23 29.84 40.72
C THR A 146 3.03 30.01 41.64
N TYR A 147 2.06 29.08 41.62
CA TYR A 147 0.88 29.15 42.48
C TYR A 147 1.28 28.97 43.95
N ALA A 148 1.03 29.99 44.77
CA ALA A 148 1.35 29.99 46.20
C ALA A 148 0.11 29.81 47.11
N GLY A 149 -1.07 29.59 46.53
CA GLY A 149 -2.34 29.62 47.26
C GLY A 149 -2.94 31.02 47.35
N GLU A 150 -4.24 31.12 47.62
CA GLU A 150 -4.88 32.37 48.01
C GLU A 150 -4.57 32.65 49.49
N ILE A 151 -4.06 33.83 49.80
CA ILE A 151 -3.93 34.27 51.19
C ILE A 151 -5.33 34.60 51.67
N ASP A 152 -5.89 33.76 52.55
CA ASP A 152 -7.14 34.08 53.24
C ASP A 152 -6.89 35.30 54.14
N VAL A 153 -7.45 36.44 53.74
CA VAL A 153 -7.41 37.72 54.48
C VAL A 153 -8.72 37.99 55.22
N SER A 154 -9.59 36.99 55.41
CA SER A 154 -10.77 37.16 56.24
C SER A 154 -10.39 37.26 57.73
N LEU A 155 -10.67 38.44 58.32
CA LEU A 155 -10.54 38.78 59.74
C LEU A 155 -11.90 38.75 60.43
#